data_AF-A0AAE4B1Z4-F1
#
_entry.id   AF-A0AAE4B1Z4-F1
#
_cell.length_a   1.000
_cell.length_b   1.000
_cell.length_c   1.000
_cell.angle_alpha   90.00
_cell.angle_beta   90.00
_cell.angle_gamma   90.00
#
_symmetry.space_group_name_H-M   'P 1'
#
loop_
_entity.id
_entity.type
_entity.pdbx_description
1 polymer ?
#
loop_
_entity_poly.entity_id
_entity_poly.type
_entity_poly.pdbx_seq_one_letter_code
_entity_poly.pdbx_strand_id
1 'polypeptide(L)'
;MSAPWVVDDELWALIEPLLPPWPERSPGPRPVPDRLCLQGVLYVLYTGIGWEDLPQELGFGSGMTCWRRLRRWTDAGVFDRLHRILLAELNAAGRIDWSRAVMDGGHVDAKKGVPAQVRRRSTAASPAASTM
;
A
#
# COMPACT_ATOMS: atom_id res chain seq x y z
N MET A 1 -7.04 19.88 18.13
CA MET A 1 -6.96 18.88 17.05
C MET A 1 -6.45 17.60 17.68
N SER A 2 -7.15 16.48 17.50
CA SER A 2 -6.67 15.17 17.99
C SER A 2 -5.34 14.83 17.31
N ALA A 3 -4.50 14.03 17.96
CA ALA A 3 -3.28 13.57 17.31
C ALA A 3 -3.63 12.76 16.04
N PRO A 4 -2.88 12.94 14.94
CA PRO A 4 -3.28 12.42 13.61
C PRO A 4 -3.25 10.88 13.51
N TRP A 5 -2.64 10.21 14.47
CA TRP A 5 -2.62 8.74 14.58
C TRP A 5 -3.71 8.18 15.50
N VAL A 6 -4.58 9.01 16.08
CA VAL A 6 -5.71 8.56 16.89
C VAL A 6 -6.83 8.13 15.97
N VAL A 7 -7.31 6.91 16.16
CA VAL A 7 -8.45 6.35 15.43
C VAL A 7 -9.65 6.49 16.34
N ASP A 8 -10.61 7.32 15.98
CA ASP A 8 -11.88 7.47 16.73
C ASP A 8 -12.83 6.28 16.53
N ASP A 9 -13.94 6.29 17.26
CA ASP A 9 -14.88 5.16 17.29
C ASP A 9 -15.60 4.98 15.94
N GLU A 10 -15.88 6.07 15.24
CA GLU A 10 -16.56 6.06 13.95
C GLU A 10 -15.68 5.44 12.87
N LEU A 11 -14.42 5.88 12.77
CA LEU A 11 -13.45 5.27 11.86
C LEU A 11 -13.16 3.82 12.27
N TRP A 12 -13.07 3.53 13.56
CA TRP A 12 -12.83 2.16 14.03
C TRP A 12 -13.98 1.21 13.64
N ALA A 13 -15.22 1.65 13.74
CA ALA A 13 -16.39 0.85 13.35
C ALA A 13 -16.38 0.46 11.87
N LEU A 14 -15.76 1.27 11.00
CA LEU A 14 -15.57 0.94 9.59
C LEU A 14 -14.41 -0.05 9.37
N ILE A 15 -13.35 0.04 10.17
CA ILE A 15 -12.13 -0.75 9.99
C ILE A 15 -12.25 -2.15 10.61
N GLU A 16 -12.76 -2.25 11.83
CA GLU A 16 -12.81 -3.49 12.61
C GLU A 16 -13.44 -4.68 11.84
N PRO A 17 -14.57 -4.52 11.14
CA PRO A 17 -15.19 -5.62 10.39
C PRO A 17 -14.36 -6.10 9.19
N LEU A 18 -13.40 -5.28 8.71
CA LEU A 18 -12.56 -5.63 7.57
C LEU A 18 -11.36 -6.48 7.96
N LEU A 19 -11.04 -6.55 9.25
CA LEU A 19 -9.84 -7.20 9.75
C LEU A 19 -9.95 -8.73 9.63
N PRO A 20 -8.89 -9.40 9.17
CA PRO A 20 -8.89 -10.85 9.08
C PRO A 20 -8.97 -11.48 10.49
N PRO A 21 -9.73 -12.58 10.64
CA PRO A 21 -9.85 -13.28 11.92
C PRO A 21 -8.48 -13.77 12.38
N TRP A 22 -8.21 -13.67 13.68
CA TRP A 22 -6.97 -14.16 14.28
C TRP A 22 -6.79 -15.67 14.02
N PRO A 23 -5.57 -16.12 13.64
CA PRO A 23 -5.29 -17.55 13.55
C PRO A 23 -5.61 -18.24 14.87
N GLU A 24 -6.30 -19.39 14.79
CA GLU A 24 -6.75 -20.19 15.94
C GLU A 24 -5.60 -20.61 16.87
N ARG A 25 -4.39 -20.73 16.31
CA ARG A 25 -3.15 -20.96 17.07
C ARG A 25 -2.16 -19.84 16.78
N SER A 26 -2.07 -18.90 17.70
CA SER A 26 -0.98 -17.93 17.72
C SER A 26 0.02 -18.34 18.80
N PRO A 27 1.24 -18.80 18.46
CA PRO A 27 2.26 -19.05 19.45
C PRO A 27 2.72 -17.71 20.04
N GLY A 28 2.33 -17.40 21.28
CA GLY A 28 2.80 -16.21 21.97
C GLY A 28 1.82 -15.58 22.95
N PRO A 29 2.23 -14.49 23.63
CA PRO A 29 1.39 -13.73 24.55
C PRO A 29 0.18 -13.12 23.82
N ARG A 30 -0.82 -12.69 24.61
CA ARG A 30 -2.03 -12.05 24.07
C ARG A 30 -1.64 -10.89 23.14
N PRO A 31 -2.19 -10.82 21.93
CA PRO A 31 -1.90 -9.74 21.00
C PRO A 31 -2.41 -8.40 21.55
N VAL A 32 -1.64 -7.35 21.28
CA VAL A 32 -2.08 -5.95 21.50
C VAL A 32 -3.39 -5.73 20.72
N PRO A 33 -4.39 -5.04 21.32
CA PRO A 33 -5.63 -4.70 20.66
C PRO A 33 -5.41 -4.11 19.27
N ASP A 34 -6.22 -4.54 18.29
CA ASP A 34 -6.04 -4.20 16.88
C ASP A 34 -6.07 -2.67 16.67
N ARG A 35 -6.97 -1.95 17.35
CA ARG A 35 -7.03 -0.49 17.28
C ARG A 35 -5.74 0.18 17.76
N LEU A 36 -5.19 -0.25 18.90
CA LEU A 36 -3.92 0.30 19.41
C LEU A 36 -2.76 -0.01 18.46
N CYS A 37 -2.75 -1.20 17.88
CA CYS A 37 -1.75 -1.59 16.90
C CYS A 37 -1.86 -0.74 15.62
N LEU A 38 -3.07 -0.43 15.16
CA LEU A 38 -3.31 0.48 14.05
C LEU A 38 -2.84 1.90 14.36
N GLN A 39 -3.12 2.42 15.55
CA GLN A 39 -2.59 3.73 15.95
C GLN A 39 -1.07 3.76 15.99
N GLY A 40 -0.41 2.66 16.41
CA GLY A 40 1.04 2.52 16.31
C GLY A 40 1.56 2.54 14.88
N VAL A 41 0.88 1.85 13.96
CA VAL A 41 1.19 1.93 12.52
C VAL A 41 1.07 3.37 12.03
N LEU A 42 -0.03 4.05 12.33
CA LEU A 42 -0.26 5.44 11.91
C LEU A 42 0.77 6.39 12.50
N TYR A 43 1.18 6.17 13.75
CA TYR A 43 2.23 6.96 14.40
C TYR A 43 3.55 6.87 13.62
N VAL A 44 4.00 5.65 13.30
CA VAL A 44 5.23 5.42 12.52
C VAL A 44 5.12 6.08 11.14
N LEU A 45 4.00 5.89 10.44
CA LEU A 45 3.80 6.47 9.10
C LEU A 45 3.72 7.99 9.12
N TYR A 46 3.13 8.58 10.17
CA TYR A 46 3.00 10.03 10.30
C TYR A 46 4.33 10.71 10.69
N THR A 47 5.08 10.09 11.60
CA THR A 47 6.34 10.66 12.12
C THR A 47 7.55 10.30 11.27
N GLY A 48 7.48 9.22 10.48
CA GLY A 48 8.57 8.73 9.65
C GLY A 48 9.69 8.02 10.41
N ILE A 49 9.49 7.68 11.68
CA ILE A 49 10.49 6.98 12.50
C ILE A 49 10.69 5.52 12.04
N GLY A 50 11.78 4.90 12.47
CA GLY A 50 11.98 3.47 12.29
C GLY A 50 10.96 2.65 13.11
N TRP A 51 10.63 1.44 12.64
CA TRP A 51 9.77 0.51 13.40
C TRP A 51 10.39 0.11 14.75
N GLU A 52 11.72 0.07 14.85
CA GLU A 52 12.41 -0.24 16.10
C GLU A 52 12.40 0.92 17.09
N ASP A 53 12.17 2.15 16.60
CA ASP A 53 12.16 3.38 17.38
C ASP A 53 10.78 3.74 17.92
N LEU A 54 9.75 2.92 17.68
CA LEU A 54 8.40 3.17 18.18
C LEU A 54 8.41 3.16 19.72
N PRO A 55 8.09 4.29 20.39
CA PRO A 55 8.18 4.36 21.86
C PRO A 55 7.15 3.44 22.52
N GLN A 56 7.61 2.54 23.38
CA GLN A 56 6.75 1.51 24.00
C GLN A 56 5.82 2.09 25.07
N GLU A 57 6.21 3.21 25.67
CA GLU A 57 5.43 3.97 26.65
C GLU A 57 4.09 4.49 26.09
N LEU A 58 3.94 4.56 24.77
CA LEU A 58 2.68 4.93 24.11
C LEU A 58 1.64 3.80 24.13
N GLY A 59 2.03 2.57 24.48
CA GLY A 59 1.11 1.45 24.64
C GLY A 59 0.62 0.79 23.34
N PHE A 60 1.19 1.15 22.19
CA PHE A 60 0.83 0.56 20.88
C PHE A 60 1.42 -0.84 20.63
N GLY A 61 2.25 -1.33 21.56
CA GLY A 61 3.09 -2.51 21.37
C GLY A 61 4.41 -2.18 20.70
N SER A 62 5.21 -3.20 20.41
CA SER A 62 6.47 -3.00 19.67
C SER A 62 6.20 -2.64 18.21
N GLY A 63 7.04 -1.82 17.60
CA GLY A 63 6.84 -1.46 16.19
C GLY A 63 7.01 -2.66 15.25
N MET A 64 7.77 -3.70 15.62
CA MET A 64 7.77 -4.97 14.88
C MET A 64 6.41 -5.69 14.93
N THR A 65 5.65 -5.56 16.02
CA THR A 65 4.27 -6.07 16.09
C THR A 65 3.36 -5.28 15.15
N CYS A 66 3.48 -3.95 15.15
CA CYS A 66 2.76 -3.06 14.24
C CYS A 66 3.07 -3.37 12.78
N TRP A 67 4.35 -3.56 12.42
CA TRP A 67 4.76 -3.91 11.06
C TRP A 67 4.20 -5.25 10.60
N ARG A 68 4.30 -6.31 11.42
CA ARG A 68 3.70 -7.61 11.10
C ARG A 68 2.18 -7.51 10.91
N ARG A 69 1.53 -6.64 11.69
CA ARG A 69 0.10 -6.40 11.60
C ARG A 69 -0.28 -5.68 10.31
N LEU A 70 0.42 -4.58 10.01
CA LEU A 70 0.30 -3.84 8.76
C LEU A 70 0.44 -4.77 7.56
N ARG A 71 1.48 -5.60 7.56
CA ARG A 71 1.71 -6.58 6.48
C ARG A 71 0.54 -7.55 6.34
N ARG A 72 0.08 -8.17 7.44
CA ARG A 72 -1.04 -9.10 7.42
C ARG A 72 -2.33 -8.46 6.92
N TRP A 73 -2.61 -7.22 7.32
CA TRP A 73 -3.80 -6.48 6.86
C TRP A 73 -3.69 -6.07 5.40
N THR A 74 -2.49 -5.70 4.95
CA THR A 74 -2.20 -5.41 3.54
C THR A 74 -2.40 -6.65 2.68
N ASP A 75 -1.81 -7.78 3.06
CA ASP A 75 -1.95 -9.06 2.35
C ASP A 75 -3.41 -9.54 2.32
N ALA A 76 -4.21 -9.19 3.35
CA ALA A 76 -5.64 -9.48 3.39
C ALA A 76 -6.52 -8.46 2.64
N GLY A 77 -5.94 -7.43 2.02
CA GLY A 77 -6.66 -6.39 1.27
C GLY A 77 -7.53 -5.46 2.13
N VAL A 78 -7.20 -5.29 3.41
CA VAL A 78 -7.96 -4.43 4.35
C VAL A 78 -8.03 -3.00 3.84
N PHE A 79 -6.88 -2.43 3.46
CA PHE A 79 -6.78 -1.03 3.05
C PHE A 79 -7.46 -0.78 1.70
N ASP A 80 -7.40 -1.74 0.77
CA ASP A 80 -8.11 -1.63 -0.52
C ASP A 80 -9.63 -1.66 -0.34
N ARG A 81 -10.13 -2.46 0.61
CA ARG A 81 -11.56 -2.45 0.98
C ARG A 81 -11.95 -1.14 1.63
N LEU A 82 -11.17 -0.69 2.62
CA LEU A 82 -11.41 0.56 3.33
C LEU A 82 -11.42 1.76 2.38
N HIS A 83 -10.43 1.84 1.48
CA HIS A 83 -10.35 2.91 0.49
C HIS A 83 -11.59 2.97 -0.39
N ARG A 84 -12.11 1.83 -0.85
CA ARG A 84 -13.34 1.78 -1.65
C ARG A 84 -14.57 2.24 -0.86
N ILE A 85 -14.68 1.88 0.42
CA ILE A 85 -15.78 2.32 1.29
C ILE A 85 -15.75 3.84 1.43
N LEU A 86 -14.60 4.39 1.84
CA LEU A 86 -14.44 5.84 2.02
C LEU A 86 -14.66 6.61 0.72
N LEU A 87 -14.18 6.09 -0.41
CA LEU A 87 -14.41 6.69 -1.71
C LEU A 87 -15.90 6.70 -2.09
N ALA A 88 -16.62 5.61 -1.83
CA ALA A 88 -18.06 5.54 -2.08
C ALA A 88 -18.85 6.52 -1.20
N GLU A 89 -18.51 6.63 0.08
CA GLU A 89 -19.14 7.58 1.00
C GLU A 89 -18.88 9.03 0.59
N LEU A 90 -17.63 9.37 0.26
CA LEU A 90 -17.27 10.70 -0.23
C LEU A 90 -17.97 11.04 -1.55
N ASN A 91 -18.09 10.06 -2.45
CA ASN A 91 -18.82 10.23 -3.71
C ASN A 91 -20.31 10.49 -3.45
N ALA A 92 -20.95 9.69 -2.59
CA ALA A 92 -22.36 9.85 -2.23
C ALA A 92 -22.63 11.19 -1.56
N ALA A 93 -21.68 11.70 -0.77
CA ALA A 93 -21.74 13.02 -0.16
C ALA A 93 -21.41 14.18 -1.12
N GLY A 94 -21.06 13.90 -2.38
CA GLY A 94 -20.64 14.93 -3.34
C GLY A 94 -19.34 15.64 -2.95
N ARG A 95 -18.49 15.00 -2.14
CA ARG A 95 -17.25 15.58 -1.57
C ARG A 95 -16.00 15.24 -2.37
N ILE A 96 -16.12 14.48 -3.45
CA ILE A 96 -15.01 14.21 -4.37
C ILE A 96 -14.88 15.37 -5.36
N ASP A 97 -13.77 16.09 -5.27
CA ASP A 97 -13.39 17.08 -6.27
C ASP A 97 -12.75 16.38 -7.48
N TRP A 98 -13.58 16.04 -8.47
CA TRP A 98 -13.14 15.40 -9.71
C TRP A 98 -12.23 16.29 -10.58
N SER A 99 -12.19 17.61 -10.36
CA SER A 99 -11.26 18.50 -11.08
C SER A 99 -9.80 18.29 -10.67
N ARG A 100 -9.57 17.65 -9.51
CA ARG A 100 -8.25 17.33 -8.96
C ARG A 100 -7.90 15.85 -9.05
N ALA A 101 -8.75 15.02 -9.67
CA ALA A 101 -8.46 13.62 -9.86
C ALA A 101 -7.31 13.45 -10.87
N VAL A 102 -6.16 12.99 -10.39
CA VAL A 102 -4.99 12.66 -11.21
C VAL A 102 -4.90 11.14 -11.30
N MET A 103 -4.88 10.62 -12.53
CA MET A 103 -4.52 9.22 -12.77
C MET A 103 -2.99 9.12 -12.71
N ASP A 104 -2.43 8.55 -11.65
CA ASP A 104 -1.01 8.22 -11.62
C ASP A 104 -0.78 6.87 -12.30
N GLY A 105 0.22 6.81 -13.17
CA GLY A 105 0.58 5.63 -13.96
C GLY A 105 2.07 5.38 -13.86
N GLY A 106 2.47 4.31 -13.19
CA GLY A 106 3.86 3.85 -13.16
C GLY A 106 4.18 3.00 -14.38
N HIS A 107 5.06 3.47 -15.26
CA HIS A 107 5.72 2.60 -16.24
C HIS A 107 6.85 1.86 -15.53
N VAL A 108 6.76 0.54 -15.44
CA VAL A 108 7.84 -0.31 -14.92
C VAL A 108 8.42 -1.06 -16.10
N ASP A 109 9.73 -0.95 -16.31
CA ASP A 109 10.42 -1.74 -17.32
C ASP A 109 10.24 -3.23 -17.03
N ALA A 110 9.94 -4.00 -18.08
CA ALA A 110 9.90 -5.45 -17.98
C ALA A 110 11.30 -5.96 -17.60
N LYS A 111 11.48 -6.39 -16.34
CA LYS A 111 12.75 -6.93 -15.82
C LYS A 111 13.28 -8.14 -16.61
N LYS A 112 12.44 -8.76 -17.43
CA LYS A 112 12.79 -9.84 -18.33
C LYS A 112 12.80 -9.27 -19.74
N GLY A 113 13.97 -8.79 -20.18
CA GLY A 113 14.17 -8.34 -21.55
C GLY A 113 13.73 -9.41 -22.55
N VAL A 114 13.03 -8.98 -23.59
CA VAL A 114 12.81 -9.82 -24.78
C VAL A 114 14.19 -10.17 -25.35
N PRO A 115 14.43 -11.39 -25.87
CA PRO A 115 15.68 -11.71 -26.55
C PRO A 115 16.00 -10.63 -27.58
N ALA A 116 17.27 -10.23 -27.64
CA ALA A 116 17.75 -9.16 -28.50
C ALA A 116 17.07 -9.22 -29.88
N GLN A 117 16.40 -8.13 -30.24
CA GLN A 117 15.69 -8.03 -31.51
C GLN A 117 16.68 -8.39 -32.62
N VAL A 118 16.37 -9.47 -33.38
CA VAL A 118 17.24 -9.96 -34.44
C VAL A 118 17.66 -8.78 -35.31
N ARG A 119 18.98 -8.59 -35.48
CA ARG A 119 19.55 -7.51 -36.28
C ARG A 119 18.79 -7.45 -37.60
N ARG A 120 18.04 -6.36 -37.83
CA ARG A 120 17.35 -6.16 -39.12
C ARG A 120 18.40 -6.34 -40.22
N ARG A 121 18.09 -7.17 -41.22
CA ARG A 121 18.94 -7.26 -42.41
C ARG A 121 19.13 -5.85 -42.95
N SER A 122 20.39 -5.44 -43.08
CA SER A 122 20.74 -4.24 -43.79
C SER A 122 20.19 -4.37 -45.22
N THR A 123 19.26 -3.50 -45.58
CA THR A 123 18.95 -3.20 -46.98
C THR A 123 20.02 -2.23 -47.48
N ALA A 124 21.26 -2.69 -47.58
CA ALA A 124 22.24 -2.00 -48.39
C ALA A 124 21.81 -2.15 -49.85
N ALA A 125 21.77 -1.05 -50.59
CA ALA A 125 21.51 -1.08 -52.02
C ALA A 125 22.58 -1.94 -52.72
N SER A 126 22.14 -2.86 -53.57
CA SER A 126 23.07 -3.60 -54.44
C SER A 126 23.69 -2.62 -55.46
N PRO A 127 24.98 -2.76 -55.81
CA PRO A 127 25.58 -1.92 -56.85
C PRO A 127 24.88 -2.18 -58.18
N ALA A 128 24.57 -1.12 -58.91
CA ALA A 128 24.05 -1.23 -60.27
C ALA A 128 25.13 -1.79 -61.21
N ALA A 129 24.71 -2.64 -62.15
CA ALA A 129 25.59 -3.12 -63.22
C ALA A 129 26.09 -1.93 -64.06
N SER A 130 27.40 -1.78 -64.18
CA SER A 130 27.99 -0.79 -65.10
C SER A 130 27.84 -1.29 -66.53
N THR A 131 27.20 -0.48 -67.38
CA THR A 131 27.25 -0.63 -68.84
C THR A 131 28.44 0.19 -69.36
N MET A 132 29.10 -0.36 -70.39
CA MET A 132 30.39 0.03 -71.00
C MET A 132 30.70 1.51 -71.12
#